data_AF-A0A7V6TZX9-F1
#
_entry.id   AF-A0A7V6TZX9-F1
#
_cell.length_a   1.000
_cell.length_b   1.000
_cell.length_c   1.000
_cell.angle_alpha   90.00
_cell.angle_beta   90.00
_cell.angle_gamma   90.00
#
_symmetry.space_group_name_H-M   'P 1'
#
loop_
_entity.id
_entity.type
_entity.pdbx_description
1 polymer ?
#
loop_
_entity_poly.entity_id
_entity_poly.type
_entity_poly.pdbx_seq_one_letter_code
_entity_poly.pdbx_strand_id
1 'polypeptide(L)'
;MKKLLLAAAIALTAATAASASEYVSFLDYPQKEQDGKEFFTAIEIPQGSFTKYEIDDKTGHIVVDRYQSMPVVYPANYGSIT
;
A
#
# COMPACT_ATOMS: atom_id res chain seq x y z
N MET A 1 -26.16 -18.24 -34.66
CA MET A 1 -25.78 -18.96 -33.42
C MET A 1 -24.28 -18.88 -33.11
N LYS A 2 -23.37 -19.31 -34.01
CA LYS A 2 -21.91 -19.23 -33.77
C LYS A 2 -21.36 -17.82 -33.50
N LYS A 3 -21.87 -16.79 -34.21
CA LYS A 3 -21.48 -15.38 -33.99
C LYS A 3 -21.94 -14.82 -32.64
N LEU A 4 -23.08 -15.31 -32.14
CA LEU A 4 -23.62 -14.90 -30.83
C LEU A 4 -22.84 -15.55 -29.68
N LEU A 5 -22.45 -16.82 -29.85
CA LEU A 5 -21.57 -17.53 -28.92
C LEU A 5 -20.16 -16.92 -28.88
N LEU A 6 -19.63 -16.50 -30.03
CA LEU A 6 -18.33 -15.82 -30.09
C LEU A 6 -18.38 -14.43 -29.43
N ALA A 7 -19.45 -13.66 -29.66
CA ALA A 7 -19.65 -12.37 -28.99
C ALA A 7 -19.82 -12.51 -27.48
N ALA A 8 -20.55 -13.54 -27.02
CA ALA A 8 -20.71 -13.84 -25.60
C ALA A 8 -19.39 -14.28 -24.96
N ALA A 9 -18.56 -15.07 -25.65
CA ALA A 9 -17.23 -15.47 -25.18
C ALA A 9 -16.28 -14.27 -25.06
N ILE A 10 -16.28 -13.36 -26.06
CA ILE A 10 -15.47 -12.14 -26.04
C ILE A 10 -15.92 -11.20 -24.91
N ALA A 11 -17.24 -11.05 -24.72
CA ALA A 11 -17.79 -10.26 -23.62
C ALA A 11 -17.44 -10.83 -22.24
N LEU A 12 -17.42 -12.16 -22.10
CA LEU A 12 -17.05 -12.84 -20.86
C LEU A 12 -15.55 -12.68 -20.54
N THR A 13 -14.67 -12.72 -21.55
CA THR A 13 -13.23 -12.47 -21.36
C THR A 13 -12.91 -11.00 -21.09
N ALA A 14 -13.69 -10.07 -21.63
CA ALA A 14 -13.54 -8.64 -21.35
C ALA A 14 -13.97 -8.29 -19.92
N ALA A 15 -14.99 -8.96 -19.38
CA ALA A 15 -15.46 -8.77 -18.01
C ALA A 15 -14.42 -9.25 -16.97
N THR A 16 -13.60 -10.25 -17.27
CA THR A 16 -12.55 -10.73 -16.34
C THR A 16 -11.30 -9.84 -16.30
N ALA A 17 -11.06 -9.00 -17.31
CA ALA A 17 -9.91 -8.10 -17.34
C ALA A 17 -10.11 -6.83 -16.48
N ALA A 18 -11.36 -6.54 -16.08
CA ALA A 18 -11.73 -5.27 -15.43
C ALA A 18 -11.65 -5.29 -13.89
N SER A 19 -11.19 -6.36 -13.25
CA SER A 19 -11.24 -6.49 -11.78
C SER A 19 -9.92 -6.82 -11.07
N ALA A 20 -8.79 -6.60 -11.71
CA ALA A 20 -7.53 -6.50 -10.99
C ALA A 20 -7.30 -5.02 -10.63
N SER A 21 -7.72 -4.60 -9.44
CA SER A 21 -7.14 -3.38 -8.85
C SER A 21 -5.64 -3.61 -8.79
N GLU A 22 -4.88 -2.83 -9.54
CA GLU A 22 -3.42 -2.92 -9.56
C GLU A 22 -2.93 -2.66 -8.13
N TYR A 23 -2.15 -3.59 -7.58
CA TYR A 23 -1.50 -3.37 -6.28
C TYR A 23 -0.46 -2.28 -6.50
N VAL A 24 -0.67 -1.12 -5.88
CA VAL A 24 0.32 -0.05 -5.86
C VAL A 24 1.18 -0.26 -4.61
N SER A 25 2.47 -0.51 -4.81
CA SER A 25 3.46 -0.54 -3.74
C SER A 25 3.45 0.81 -3.01
N PHE A 26 3.66 0.80 -1.69
CA PHE A 26 3.73 2.06 -0.93
C PHE A 26 4.86 2.97 -1.46
N LEU A 27 5.95 2.36 -1.94
CA LEU A 27 7.11 3.08 -2.49
C LEU A 27 6.75 3.86 -3.76
N ASP A 28 5.75 3.39 -4.50
CA ASP A 28 5.33 3.99 -5.76
C ASP A 28 4.01 4.77 -5.60
N TYR A 29 3.59 5.04 -4.35
CA TYR A 29 2.34 5.73 -4.11
C TYR A 29 2.42 7.18 -4.60
N PRO A 30 1.55 7.60 -5.52
CA PRO A 30 1.65 8.92 -6.14
C PRO A 30 1.45 10.00 -5.08
N GLN A 31 2.48 10.84 -4.90
CA GLN A 31 2.38 12.01 -4.06
C GLN A 31 1.47 13.07 -4.70
N LYS A 32 0.87 13.91 -3.85
CA LYS A 32 0.21 15.13 -4.31
C LYS A 32 1.23 16.11 -4.92
N GLU A 33 0.75 17.25 -5.39
CA GLU A 33 1.55 18.33 -5.97
C GLU A 33 2.94 18.46 -5.32
N GLN A 34 4.00 18.60 -6.14
CA GLN A 34 5.37 18.80 -5.67
C GLN A 34 5.61 20.22 -5.12
N ASP A 35 4.64 20.77 -4.39
CA ASP A 35 4.71 22.08 -3.77
C ASP A 35 5.08 22.01 -2.28
N GLY A 36 5.17 20.79 -1.72
CA GLY A 36 5.57 20.51 -0.34
C GLY A 36 4.54 20.89 0.72
N LYS A 37 3.34 21.32 0.33
CA LYS A 37 2.28 21.69 1.28
C LYS A 37 1.45 20.51 1.72
N GLU A 38 1.28 19.52 0.84
CA GLU A 38 0.56 18.29 1.12
C GLU A 38 1.36 17.09 0.64
N PHE A 39 1.38 16.03 1.45
CA PHE A 39 2.04 14.77 1.13
C PHE A 39 1.30 13.62 1.80
N PHE A 40 1.47 12.43 1.25
CA PHE A 40 1.02 11.20 1.87
C PHE A 40 2.17 10.57 2.67
N THR A 41 1.81 9.79 3.68
CA THR A 41 2.77 9.08 4.54
C THR A 41 2.29 7.65 4.69
N ALA A 42 3.19 6.69 4.54
CA ALA A 42 2.90 5.31 4.89
C ALA A 42 3.13 5.12 6.39
N ILE A 43 2.07 4.79 7.12
CA ILE A 43 2.15 4.58 8.57
C ILE A 43 2.77 3.21 8.86
N GLU A 44 3.93 3.24 9.51
CA GLU A 44 4.68 2.04 9.91
C GLU A 44 4.37 1.66 11.35
N ILE A 45 4.23 2.67 12.23
CA ILE A 45 4.05 2.48 13.66
C ILE A 45 2.77 3.19 14.10
N PRO A 46 1.70 2.44 14.43
CA PRO A 46 0.48 3.03 14.95
C PRO A 46 0.69 3.68 16.32
N GLN A 47 -0.07 4.73 16.59
CA GLN A 47 -0.13 5.36 17.91
C GLN A 47 -0.41 4.32 19.00
N GLY A 48 0.37 4.39 20.09
CA GLY A 48 0.29 3.46 21.21
C GLY A 48 1.07 2.16 21.01
N SER A 49 1.70 1.94 19.85
CA SER A 49 2.56 0.78 19.64
C SER A 49 3.85 0.90 20.47
N PHE A 50 4.25 -0.23 21.06
CA PHE A 50 5.57 -0.42 21.69
C PHE A 50 6.59 -1.02 20.71
N THR A 51 6.12 -1.69 19.66
CA THR A 51 6.98 -2.31 18.66
C THR A 51 7.32 -1.29 17.59
N LYS A 52 8.61 -1.14 17.28
CA LYS A 52 9.06 -0.39 16.12
C LYS A 52 9.03 -1.33 14.92
N TYR A 53 8.05 -1.11 14.06
CA TYR A 53 8.02 -1.66 12.72
C TYR A 53 8.74 -0.71 11.75
N GLU A 54 9.18 -1.26 10.64
CA GLU A 54 9.77 -0.53 9.52
C GLU A 54 9.41 -1.25 8.23
N ILE A 55 9.23 -0.52 7.14
CA ILE A 55 9.05 -1.14 5.83
C ILE A 55 10.42 -1.35 5.19
N ASP A 56 10.68 -2.58 4.76
CA ASP A 56 11.92 -2.91 4.05
C ASP A 56 11.94 -2.27 2.66
N ASP A 57 13.01 -1.56 2.33
CA ASP A 57 13.17 -0.78 1.09
C ASP A 57 13.21 -1.66 -0.16
N LYS A 58 13.66 -2.91 -0.02
CA LYS A 58 13.79 -3.86 -1.12
C LYS A 58 12.53 -4.67 -1.37
N THR A 59 11.84 -5.08 -0.31
CA THR A 59 10.72 -6.01 -0.42
C THR A 59 9.35 -5.35 -0.23
N GLY A 60 9.30 -4.15 0.37
CA GLY A 60 8.05 -3.47 0.71
C GLY A 60 7.28 -4.13 1.86
N HIS A 61 7.86 -5.13 2.54
CA HIS A 61 7.23 -5.81 3.66
C HIS A 61 7.45 -5.06 4.97
N ILE A 62 6.44 -5.10 5.85
CA ILE A 62 6.56 -4.61 7.22
C ILE A 62 7.38 -5.61 8.04
N VAL A 63 8.51 -5.16 8.54
CA VAL A 63 9.40 -5.93 9.40
C VAL A 63 9.43 -5.36 10.82
N VAL A 64 9.61 -6.23 11.81
CA VAL A 64 9.88 -5.79 13.18
C VAL A 64 11.35 -5.41 13.25
N ASP A 65 11.65 -4.12 13.34
CA ASP A 65 13.02 -3.65 13.59
C ASP A 65 13.41 -4.02 15.02
N ARG A 66 12.60 -3.60 16.01
CA ARG A 66 12.85 -3.92 17.41
C ARG A 66 11.64 -3.71 18.32
N TYR A 67 11.77 -4.24 19.53
CA TYR A 67 10.97 -3.84 20.69
C TYR A 67 11.66 -2.69 21.43
N GLN A 68 10.90 -1.70 21.91
CA GLN A 68 11.48 -0.56 22.61
C GLN A 68 12.12 -1.00 23.94
N SER A 69 13.30 -0.51 24.26
CA SER A 69 14.02 -0.90 25.48
C SER A 69 13.45 -0.26 26.74
N MET A 70 12.87 0.93 26.61
CA MET A 70 12.17 1.65 27.66
C MET A 70 10.66 1.38 27.58
N PRO A 71 9.91 1.44 28.69
CA PRO A 71 8.47 1.26 28.72
C PRO A 71 7.74 2.50 28.16
N VAL A 72 8.00 2.81 26.90
CA VAL A 72 7.44 3.94 26.16
C VAL A 72 6.70 3.43 24.93
N VAL A 73 5.66 4.14 24.55
CA VAL A 73 4.90 3.89 23.32
C VAL A 73 4.96 5.10 22.41
N TYR A 74 4.76 4.90 21.12
CA TYR A 74 4.72 6.01 20.17
C TYR A 74 3.46 6.86 20.41
N PRO A 75 3.59 8.18 20.65
CA PRO A 75 2.45 9.04 21.04
C PRO A 75 1.55 9.43 19.86
N ALA A 76 1.98 9.20 18.63
CA ALA A 76 1.27 9.48 17.39
C ALA A 76 1.52 8.35 16.38
N ASN A 77 0.92 8.43 15.20
CA ASN A 77 1.26 7.55 14.08
C ASN A 77 2.59 8.00 13.46
N TYR A 78 3.52 7.07 13.28
CA TYR A 78 4.83 7.33 12.67
C TYR A 78 4.99 6.51 11.40
N GLY A 79 5.77 7.04 10.47
CA GLY A 79 5.98 6.42 9.17
C GLY A 79 6.92 7.22 8.29
N SER A 80 6.97 6.85 7.02
CA SER A 80 7.87 7.42 6.02
C SER A 80 7.11 8.11 4.87
N ILE A 81 7.75 9.10 4.26
CA ILE A 81 7.35 9.70 2.98
C ILE A 81 8.18 9.01 1.91
N THR A 82 7.55 8.54 0.84
CA THR A 82 8.24 8.08 -0.38
C THR A 82 7.87 8.96 -1.55
#